data_AF-A0A7J8NP66-F1
#
_entry.id   AF-A0A7J8NP66-F1
#
_cell.length_a   1.000
_cell.length_b   1.000
_cell.length_c   1.000
_cell.angle_alpha   90.00
_cell.angle_beta   90.00
_cell.angle_gamma   90.00
#
_symmetry.space_group_name_H-M   'P 1'
#
loop_
_entity.id
_entity.type
_entity.pdbx_description
1 polymer ?
#
loop_
_entity_poly.entity_id
_entity_poly.type
_entity_poly.pdbx_seq_one_letter_code
_entity_poly.pdbx_strand_id
1 'polypeptide(L)'
;MASLSAMVQLEVPHINILSKMDLVTNKRDVENYLDPEPHHLLSELNERMAPRFKKLNKSLIELVDEYSMVSFIPLDLRKESSIQYVLAQIDNCIQYGEDADVKIRDFDPDGDGDNE
;
A
#
# COMPACT_ATOMS: atom_id res chain seq x y z
N MET A 1 6.81 -10.39 5.80
CA MET A 1 7.52 -9.58 6.81
C MET A 1 8.84 -8.96 6.33
N ALA A 2 9.47 -9.41 5.22
CA ALA A 2 10.67 -8.73 4.70
C ALA A 2 10.36 -7.29 4.23
N SER A 3 9.25 -7.10 3.51
CA SER A 3 8.79 -5.77 3.06
C SER A 3 8.57 -4.80 4.22
N LEU A 4 7.96 -5.26 5.33
CA LEU A 4 7.80 -4.48 6.55
C LEU A 4 9.12 -3.89 7.04
N SER A 5 10.10 -4.77 7.21
CA SER A 5 11.39 -4.39 7.78
C SER A 5 12.07 -3.37 6.89
N ALA A 6 11.94 -3.50 5.57
CA ALA A 6 12.46 -2.54 4.62
C ALA A 6 11.71 -1.20 4.68
N MET A 7 10.37 -1.22 4.74
CA MET A 7 9.54 -0.01 4.87
C MET A 7 9.91 0.81 6.10
N VAL A 8 10.04 0.15 7.25
CA VAL A 8 10.39 0.83 8.52
C VAL A 8 11.84 1.30 8.55
N GLN A 9 12.78 0.55 7.96
CA GLN A 9 14.20 0.94 7.99
C GLN A 9 14.57 2.02 6.98
N LEU A 10 13.91 2.04 5.82
CA LEU A 10 14.28 2.94 4.73
C LEU A 10 13.48 4.25 4.74
N GLU A 11 12.31 4.29 5.39
CA GLU A 11 11.45 5.49 5.47
C GLU A 11 11.16 6.15 4.10
N VAL A 12 11.10 5.35 3.03
CA VAL A 12 10.78 5.81 1.66
C VAL A 12 9.43 5.27 1.19
N PRO A 13 8.78 5.95 0.21
CA PRO A 13 7.61 5.40 -0.47
C PRO A 13 7.92 4.02 -1.04
N HIS A 14 7.10 3.03 -0.68
CA HIS A 14 7.36 1.63 -1.02
C HIS A 14 6.09 0.94 -1.51
N ILE A 15 6.19 0.29 -2.67
CA ILE A 15 5.10 -0.50 -3.25
C ILE A 15 5.50 -1.98 -3.24
N ASN A 16 4.57 -2.84 -2.82
CA ASN A 16 4.75 -4.28 -2.85
C ASN A 16 4.16 -4.86 -4.14
N ILE A 17 4.97 -5.51 -4.97
CA ILE A 17 4.53 -6.11 -6.24
C ILE A 17 4.62 -7.63 -6.18
N LEU A 18 3.52 -8.31 -6.52
CA LEU A 18 3.51 -9.76 -6.76
C LEU A 18 3.78 -10.01 -8.23
N SER A 19 5.05 -10.29 -8.55
CA SER A 19 5.47 -10.62 -9.91
C SER A 19 5.03 -12.03 -10.33
N LYS A 20 4.97 -12.27 -11.65
CA LYS A 20 4.69 -13.57 -12.27
C LYS A 20 3.29 -14.14 -11.98
N MET A 21 2.29 -13.25 -11.96
CA MET A 21 0.88 -13.67 -11.87
C MET A 21 0.40 -14.49 -13.06
N ASP A 22 1.18 -14.53 -14.14
CA ASP A 22 0.94 -15.38 -15.31
C ASP A 22 1.12 -16.89 -15.03
N LEU A 23 1.81 -17.26 -13.95
CA LEU A 23 2.02 -18.64 -13.53
C LEU A 23 0.95 -19.15 -12.57
N VAL A 24 0.09 -18.27 -12.07
CA VAL A 24 -0.93 -18.61 -11.08
C VAL A 24 -2.14 -19.23 -11.77
N THR A 25 -2.35 -20.53 -11.55
CA THR A 25 -3.50 -21.26 -12.10
C THR A 25 -4.81 -20.91 -11.37
N ASN A 26 -4.75 -20.67 -10.06
CA ASN A 26 -5.91 -20.37 -9.22
C ASN A 26 -5.81 -18.97 -8.61
N LYS A 27 -6.57 -18.02 -9.16
CA LYS A 27 -6.52 -16.61 -8.73
C LYS A 27 -7.14 -16.38 -7.35
N ARG A 28 -8.06 -17.24 -6.92
CA ARG A 28 -8.71 -17.16 -5.60
C ARG A 28 -7.75 -17.33 -4.44
N ASP A 29 -6.75 -18.19 -4.60
CA ASP A 29 -5.77 -18.42 -3.53
C ASP A 29 -4.88 -17.19 -3.34
N VAL A 30 -4.71 -16.39 -4.39
CA VAL A 30 -3.92 -15.15 -4.37
C VAL A 30 -4.73 -13.97 -3.84
N GLU A 31 -6.05 -13.93 -4.05
CA GLU A 31 -6.94 -12.86 -3.54
C GLU A 31 -6.80 -12.67 -2.02
N ASN A 32 -6.67 -13.75 -1.25
CA ASN A 32 -6.43 -13.69 0.20
C ASN A 32 -5.11 -13.01 0.59
N TYR A 33 -4.14 -12.95 -0.32
CA TYR A 33 -2.87 -12.26 -0.14
C TYR A 33 -2.85 -10.85 -0.73
N LEU A 34 -3.85 -10.50 -1.56
CA LEU A 34 -3.98 -9.15 -2.12
C LEU A 34 -4.63 -8.21 -1.11
N ASP A 35 -5.70 -8.67 -0.46
CA ASP A 35 -6.43 -7.91 0.56
C ASP A 35 -6.72 -8.81 1.78
N PRO A 36 -5.74 -8.98 2.68
CA PRO A 36 -5.94 -9.79 3.87
C PRO A 36 -6.83 -9.08 4.90
N GLU A 37 -8.02 -9.63 5.18
CA GLU A 37 -8.84 -9.15 6.30
C GLU A 37 -8.23 -9.58 7.66
N PRO A 38 -7.90 -8.64 8.56
CA PRO A 38 -7.25 -8.93 9.84
C PRO A 38 -8.00 -9.94 10.70
N HIS A 39 -9.33 -9.89 10.70
CA HIS A 39 -10.18 -10.77 11.50
C HIS A 39 -10.19 -12.21 10.97
N HIS A 40 -10.20 -12.38 9.65
CA HIS A 40 -10.11 -13.69 9.01
C HIS A 40 -8.74 -14.32 9.24
N LEU A 41 -7.68 -13.54 9.05
CA LEU A 41 -6.29 -13.99 9.21
C LEU A 41 -6.00 -14.42 10.66
N LEU A 42 -6.53 -13.70 11.67
CA LEU A 42 -6.38 -14.06 13.08
C LEU A 42 -7.09 -15.39 13.40
N SER A 43 -8.27 -15.59 12.83
CA SER A 43 -9.08 -16.79 13.05
C SER A 43 -8.39 -18.03 12.46
N GLU A 44 -7.92 -17.91 11.22
CA GLU A 44 -7.16 -18.96 10.54
C GLU A 44 -5.83 -19.29 11.25
N LEU A 45 -5.09 -18.28 11.71
CA LEU A 45 -3.85 -18.48 12.47
C LEU A 45 -4.09 -19.17 13.81
N ASN A 46 -5.21 -18.88 14.47
CA ASN A 46 -5.56 -19.51 15.74
C ASN A 46 -6.07 -20.95 15.59
N GLU A 47 -6.63 -21.32 14.43
CA GLU A 47 -7.00 -22.70 14.12
C GLU A 47 -5.78 -23.55 13.74
N ARG A 48 -4.84 -22.99 12.98
CA ARG A 48 -3.64 -23.71 12.51
C ARG A 48 -2.54 -23.81 13.56
N MET A 49 -2.49 -22.89 14.53
CA MET A 49 -1.40 -22.79 15.50
C MET A 49 -1.81 -23.18 16.92
N ALA A 50 -0.86 -23.68 17.72
CA ALA A 50 -1.13 -24.05 19.10
C ALA A 50 -1.64 -22.85 19.93
N PRO A 51 -2.58 -23.07 20.88
CA PRO A 51 -3.26 -21.99 21.61
C PRO A 51 -2.33 -21.10 22.46
N ARG A 52 -1.10 -21.54 22.71
CA ARG A 52 -0.05 -20.74 23.36
C ARG A 52 0.37 -19.51 22.57
N PHE A 53 0.17 -19.51 21.26
CA PHE A 53 0.58 -18.43 20.35
C PHE A 53 -0.52 -17.39 20.10
N LYS A 54 -1.68 -17.48 20.76
CA LYS A 54 -2.78 -16.52 20.59
C LYS A 54 -2.35 -15.07 20.81
N LYS A 55 -1.52 -14.82 21.81
CA LYS A 55 -1.00 -13.47 22.10
C LYS A 55 -0.08 -12.97 20.99
N LEU A 56 0.76 -13.85 20.44
CA LEU A 56 1.67 -13.52 19.34
C LEU A 56 0.89 -13.26 18.04
N ASN A 57 -0.06 -14.14 17.70
CA ASN A 57 -0.90 -14.00 16.52
C ASN A 57 -1.66 -12.67 16.54
N LYS A 58 -2.20 -12.28 17.70
CA LYS A 58 -2.87 -10.99 17.88
C LYS A 58 -1.93 -9.81 17.58
N SER A 59 -0.74 -9.77 18.20
CA SER A 59 0.21 -8.68 17.98
C SER A 59 0.73 -8.62 16.54
N LEU A 60 0.84 -9.77 15.85
CA LEU A 60 1.24 -9.82 14.46
C LEU A 60 0.17 -9.26 13.52
N ILE A 61 -1.11 -9.56 13.81
CA ILE A 61 -2.26 -9.04 13.07
C ILE A 61 -2.39 -7.52 13.26
N GLU A 62 -2.31 -7.05 14.51
CA GLU A 62 -2.34 -5.62 14.83
C GLU A 62 -1.25 -4.86 14.06
N LEU A 63 -0.05 -5.42 13.99
CA LEU A 63 1.06 -4.79 13.28
C LEU A 63 0.87 -4.80 11.75
N VAL A 64 0.20 -5.80 11.17
CA VAL A 64 -0.14 -5.81 9.75
C VAL A 64 -1.20 -4.74 9.44
N ASP A 65 -2.19 -4.59 10.31
CA ASP A 65 -3.27 -3.61 10.20
C ASP A 65 -2.76 -2.17 10.33
N GLU A 66 -1.96 -1.87 11.37
CA GLU A 66 -1.42 -0.53 11.65
C GLU A 66 -0.56 0.04 10.52
N TYR A 67 0.16 -0.81 9.80
CA TYR A 67 1.07 -0.39 8.73
C TYR A 67 0.45 -0.51 7.33
N SER A 68 -0.86 -0.77 7.22
CA SER A 68 -1.59 -1.05 5.96
C SER A 68 -0.79 -1.97 5.05
N MET A 69 -0.14 -2.93 5.70
CA MET A 69 0.99 -3.58 5.11
C MET A 69 0.46 -4.81 4.42
N VAL A 70 1.06 -5.12 3.28
CA VAL A 70 0.77 -6.35 2.54
C VAL A 70 -0.46 -6.26 1.61
N SER A 71 -0.89 -5.07 1.18
CA SER A 71 -1.54 -5.04 -0.15
C SER A 71 -0.44 -5.20 -1.20
N PHE A 72 -0.50 -6.31 -1.93
CA PHE A 72 0.36 -6.56 -3.08
C PHE A 72 -0.37 -6.17 -4.34
N ILE A 73 0.32 -5.49 -5.24
CA ILE A 73 -0.21 -5.25 -6.58
C ILE A 73 0.17 -6.45 -7.47
N PRO A 74 -0.82 -7.15 -8.06
CA PRO A 74 -0.54 -8.27 -8.94
C PRO A 74 0.00 -7.76 -10.29
N LEU A 75 1.19 -8.23 -10.68
CA LEU A 75 1.79 -7.92 -11.98
C LEU A 75 1.75 -9.14 -12.91
N ASP A 76 1.01 -8.99 -14.00
CA ASP A 76 0.94 -9.95 -15.11
C ASP A 76 1.53 -9.32 -16.38
N LEU A 77 2.66 -9.86 -16.84
CA LEU A 77 3.37 -9.38 -18.03
C LEU A 77 2.60 -9.65 -19.33
N ARG A 78 1.64 -10.57 -19.33
CA ARG A 78 0.80 -10.84 -20.51
C ARG A 78 -0.32 -9.82 -20.66
N LYS A 79 -0.59 -9.03 -19.61
CA LYS A 79 -1.69 -8.08 -19.56
C LYS A 79 -1.17 -6.65 -19.43
N GLU A 80 -1.21 -5.91 -20.53
CA GLU A 80 -0.78 -4.50 -20.55
C GLU A 80 -1.52 -3.63 -19.52
N SER A 81 -2.80 -3.92 -19.26
CA SER A 81 -3.57 -3.21 -18.25
C SER A 81 -3.04 -3.39 -16.82
N SER A 82 -2.39 -4.52 -16.51
CA SER A 82 -1.77 -4.75 -15.20
C SER A 82 -0.52 -3.88 -15.03
N ILE A 83 0.24 -3.72 -16.11
CA ILE A 83 1.41 -2.83 -16.15
C ILE A 83 0.97 -1.38 -15.97
N GLN A 84 -0.08 -0.94 -16.69
CA GLN A 84 -0.65 0.40 -16.54
C GLN A 84 -1.15 0.66 -15.11
N TYR A 85 -1.78 -0.32 -14.48
CA TYR A 85 -2.24 -0.19 -13.09
C TYR A 85 -1.07 -0.01 -12.11
N VAL A 86 0.01 -0.80 -12.28
CA VAL A 86 1.22 -0.65 -11.47
C VAL A 86 1.86 0.74 -11.66
N LEU A 87 1.94 1.23 -12.91
CA LEU A 87 2.46 2.58 -13.19
C LEU A 87 1.64 3.66 -12.49
N ALA A 88 0.31 3.62 -12.61
CA ALA A 88 -0.56 4.57 -11.92
C ALA A 88 -0.37 4.56 -10.39
N GLN A 89 -0.13 3.38 -9.81
CA GLN A 89 0.16 3.26 -8.37
C GLN A 89 1.54 3.80 -7.99
N ILE A 90 2.55 3.64 -8.86
CA ILE A 90 3.86 4.27 -8.68
C ILE A 90 3.74 5.79 -8.72
N ASP A 91 3.01 6.32 -9.69
CA ASP A 91 2.80 7.76 -9.83
C ASP A 91 2.09 8.35 -8.60
N ASN A 92 1.04 7.66 -8.10
CA ASN A 92 0.35 8.05 -6.87
C ASN A 92 1.27 7.99 -5.63
N CYS A 93 2.15 6.99 -5.54
CA CYS A 93 3.01 6.79 -4.38
C CYS A 93 4.17 7.80 -4.32
N ILE A 94 4.69 8.20 -5.47
CA ILE A 94 5.71 9.25 -5.60
C ILE A 94 5.08 10.65 -5.59
N GLN A 95 3.74 10.73 -5.70
CA GLN A 95 3.00 11.98 -5.85
C GLN A 95 3.51 12.77 -7.07
N TYR A 96 3.85 12.04 -8.12
CA TYR A 96 4.48 12.57 -9.32
C TYR A 96 3.45 13.40 -10.10
N GLY A 97 3.55 14.73 -9.99
CA GLY A 97 2.65 15.68 -10.66
C GLY A 97 2.13 16.82 -9.78
N GLU A 98 2.15 16.70 -8.45
CA GLU A 98 1.70 17.80 -7.56
C GLU A 98 2.69 18.97 -7.52
N ASP A 99 3.99 18.74 -7.74
CA ASP A 99 4.96 19.82 -7.89
C ASP A 99 4.74 20.67 -9.16
N ALA A 100 3.92 20.17 -10.11
CA ALA A 100 3.48 20.91 -11.29
C ALA A 100 2.14 21.65 -11.07
N ASP A 101 1.47 21.46 -9.93
CA ASP A 101 0.28 22.24 -9.61
C ASP A 101 0.66 23.70 -9.40
N VAL A 102 -0.14 24.58 -10.00
CA VAL A 102 0.05 26.02 -9.91
C VAL A 102 -0.18 26.41 -8.45
N LYS A 103 0.90 26.75 -7.73
CA LYS A 103 0.80 27.39 -6.42
C LYS A 103 -0.01 28.67 -6.59
N ILE A 104 -1.29 28.62 -6.23
CA ILE A 104 -2.13 29.80 -6.19
C ILE A 104 -1.48 30.70 -5.14
N ARG A 105 -0.92 31.82 -5.60
CA ARG A 105 -0.47 32.89 -4.71
C ARG A 105 -1.74 33.37 -4.02
N ASP A 106 -1.88 33.10 -2.72
CA ASP A 106 -2.87 33.79 -1.92
C ASP A 106 -2.60 35.28 -2.13
N PHE A 107 -3.52 35.95 -2.81
CA PHE A 107 -3.49 37.40 -2.93
C PHE A 107 -3.76 37.94 -1.53
N ASP A 108 -2.70 38.28 -0.79
CA ASP A 108 -2.80 39.19 0.34
C ASP A 108 -3.29 40.54 -0.22
N PRO A 109 -4.50 41.00 0.14
CA PRO A 109 -5.04 42.24 -0.38
C PRO A 109 -4.61 43.38 0.55
N ASP A 110 -3.30 43.66 0.66
CA ASP A 110 -2.84 44.83 1.41
C ASP A 110 -1.68 45.52 0.68
N GLY A 111 -1.93 46.72 0.14
CA GLY A 111 -0.87 47.63 -0.30
C GLY A 111 -1.23 48.60 -1.42
N ASP A 112 -1.69 49.78 -1.01
CA ASP A 112 -1.52 51.10 -1.65
C ASP A 112 -2.43 51.54 -2.82
N GLY A 113 -3.30 52.49 -2.47
CA GLY A 113 -3.93 53.44 -3.37
C GLY A 113 -4.20 54.74 -2.63
N ASP A 114 -3.14 55.49 -2.34
CA ASP A 114 -3.21 56.92 -2.03
C ASP A 114 -4.11 57.64 -3.05
N ASN A 115 -5.22 58.23 -2.58
CA ASN A 115 -5.88 59.39 -3.17
C ASN A 115 -6.99 59.88 -2.23
N GLU A 116 -6.66 60.81 -1.33
CA GLU A 116 -7.16 62.21 -1.33
C GLU A 116 -6.45 63.06 -0.28
#